data_AF-A0A378ADV7-F1
#
_entry.id   AF-A0A378ADV7-F1
#
_cell.length_a   1.000
_cell.length_b   1.000
_cell.length_c   1.000
_cell.angle_alpha   90.00
_cell.angle_beta   90.00
_cell.angle_gamma   90.00
#
_symmetry.space_group_name_H-M   'P 1'
#
loop_
_entity.id
_entity.type
_entity.pdbx_description
1 polymer ?
#
loop_
_entity_poly.entity_id
_entity_poly.type
_entity_poly.pdbx_seq_one_letter_code
_entity_poly.pdbx_strand_id
1 'polypeptide(L)'
;MDYFTLFGLPASYTLSLEQLAVRYQDLQRQYHPDKFASAPAAEQLAAVQHSATINQAWQTLRHPLTRAEYLLSLHGFDLASEQHTVRDTAFLMESWNCAKSWMRSARRKTTRGWKVLSNG
;
A
#
# COMPACT_ATOMS: atom_id res chain seq x y z
N MET A 1 -10.62 -12.21 11.31
CA MET A 1 -10.09 -13.04 10.20
C MET A 1 -9.05 -12.20 9.50
N ASP A 2 -7.80 -12.65 9.50
CA ASP A 2 -6.69 -11.83 9.01
C ASP A 2 -6.58 -11.88 7.49
N TYR A 3 -5.98 -10.86 6.88
CA TYR A 3 -5.77 -10.80 5.43
C TYR A 3 -4.88 -11.95 4.93
N PHE A 4 -3.91 -12.40 5.74
CA PHE A 4 -3.09 -13.57 5.41
C PHE A 4 -3.94 -14.85 5.33
N THR A 5 -4.80 -15.06 6.33
CA THR A 5 -5.73 -16.19 6.38
C THR A 5 -6.76 -16.14 5.26
N LEU A 6 -7.20 -14.95 4.85
CA LEU A 6 -8.10 -14.75 3.70
C LEU A 6 -7.49 -15.30 2.41
N PHE A 7 -6.20 -15.07 2.17
CA PHE A 7 -5.50 -15.59 0.98
C PHE A 7 -4.93 -17.01 1.18
N GLY A 8 -5.09 -17.61 2.36
CA GLY A 8 -4.48 -18.90 2.70
C GLY A 8 -2.96 -18.86 2.71
N LEU A 9 -2.38 -17.71 3.07
CA LEU A 9 -0.93 -17.48 3.13
C LEU A 9 -0.44 -17.41 4.58
N PRO A 10 0.81 -17.80 4.87
CA PRO A 10 1.38 -17.61 6.20
C PRO A 10 1.53 -16.11 6.50
N ALA A 11 1.30 -15.72 7.76
CA ALA A 11 1.53 -14.36 8.24
C ALA A 11 3.05 -14.10 8.33
N SER A 12 3.62 -13.60 7.22
CA SER A 12 5.04 -13.28 7.10
C SER A 12 5.24 -11.98 6.33
N TYR A 13 6.30 -11.24 6.68
CA TYR A 13 6.74 -10.09 5.90
C TYR A 13 7.31 -10.51 4.53
N THR A 14 8.01 -11.64 4.47
CA THR A 14 8.52 -12.23 3.24
C THR A 14 7.40 -13.01 2.55
N LEU A 15 6.59 -12.28 1.78
CA LEU A 15 5.47 -12.82 1.02
C LEU A 15 5.79 -12.85 -0.48
N SER A 16 5.43 -13.95 -1.16
CA SER A 16 5.53 -14.05 -2.63
C SER A 16 4.37 -13.31 -3.28
N LEU A 17 4.68 -12.22 -3.99
CA LEU A 17 3.68 -11.43 -4.72
C LEU A 17 3.01 -12.24 -5.84
N GLU A 18 3.72 -13.21 -6.43
CA GLU A 18 3.16 -14.10 -7.45
C GLU A 18 2.05 -14.98 -6.86
N GLN A 19 2.32 -15.61 -5.71
CA GLN A 19 1.32 -16.44 -5.02
C GLN A 19 0.12 -15.60 -4.57
N LEU A 20 0.35 -14.39 -4.05
CA LEU A 20 -0.73 -13.46 -3.69
C LEU A 20 -1.58 -13.08 -4.91
N ALA A 21 -0.96 -12.80 -6.05
CA ALA A 21 -1.68 -12.45 -7.28
C ALA A 21 -2.56 -13.61 -7.77
N VAL A 22 -2.06 -14.84 -7.74
CA VAL A 22 -2.84 -16.04 -8.08
C VAL A 22 -4.04 -16.20 -7.14
N ARG A 23 -3.81 -16.15 -5.82
CA ARG A 23 -4.88 -16.28 -4.82
C ARG A 23 -5.92 -15.17 -4.93
N TYR A 24 -5.48 -13.95 -5.22
CA TYR A 24 -6.36 -12.82 -5.45
C TYR A 24 -7.27 -13.04 -6.67
N GLN A 25 -6.72 -13.49 -7.80
CA GLN A 25 -7.52 -13.78 -8.99
C GLN A 25 -8.53 -14.90 -8.73
N ASP A 26 -8.13 -15.95 -8.01
CA ASP A 26 -9.02 -17.06 -7.66
C ASP A 26 -10.19 -16.61 -6.77
N LEU A 27 -9.92 -15.78 -5.75
CA LEU A 27 -10.94 -15.23 -4.87
C LEU A 27 -11.84 -14.23 -5.60
N GLN A 28 -11.27 -13.35 -6.42
CA GLN A 28 -12.05 -12.38 -7.19
C GLN A 28 -12.98 -13.08 -8.20
N ARG A 29 -12.55 -14.20 -8.79
CA ARG A 29 -13.42 -15.03 -9.65
C ARG A 29 -14.52 -15.72 -8.86
N GLN A 30 -14.26 -16.15 -7.63
CA GLN A 30 -15.27 -16.82 -6.79
C GLN A 30 -16.34 -15.84 -6.28
N TYR A 31 -15.91 -14.67 -5.82
CA TYR A 31 -16.76 -13.67 -5.17
C TYR A 31 -17.05 -12.44 -6.05
N HIS A 32 -16.95 -12.58 -7.38
CA HIS A 32 -17.22 -11.46 -8.28
C HIS A 32 -18.69 -11.03 -8.17
N PRO A 33 -19.00 -9.73 -8.01
CA PRO A 33 -20.38 -9.25 -7.90
C PRO A 33 -21.26 -9.62 -9.10
N ASP A 34 -20.70 -9.73 -10.31
CA ASP A 34 -21.44 -10.18 -11.51
C ASP A 34 -22.06 -11.57 -11.35
N LYS A 35 -21.47 -12.47 -10.56
CA LYS A 35 -22.06 -13.80 -10.31
C LYS A 35 -23.33 -13.73 -9.47
N PHE A 36 -23.48 -12.67 -8.69
CA PHE A 36 -24.61 -12.45 -7.80
C PHE A 36 -25.56 -11.39 -8.36
N ALA A 37 -25.36 -10.90 -9.59
CA ALA A 37 -26.21 -9.89 -10.22
C ALA A 37 -27.68 -10.33 -10.37
N SER A 38 -27.94 -11.64 -10.42
CA SER A 38 -29.29 -12.22 -10.45
C SER A 38 -29.80 -12.68 -9.07
N ALA A 39 -28.99 -12.55 -8.02
CA ALA A 39 -29.33 -12.94 -6.66
C ALA A 39 -30.16 -11.86 -5.94
N PRO A 40 -30.80 -12.17 -4.81
CA PRO A 40 -31.50 -11.20 -3.98
C PRO A 40 -30.59 -10.03 -3.55
N ALA A 41 -31.18 -8.86 -3.28
CA ALA A 41 -30.43 -7.65 -2.92
C ALA A 41 -29.48 -7.84 -1.72
N ALA A 42 -29.86 -8.68 -0.74
CA ALA A 42 -29.01 -9.01 0.40
C ALA A 42 -27.73 -9.77 -0.01
N GLU A 43 -27.85 -10.72 -0.94
CA GLU A 43 -26.71 -11.50 -1.45
C GLU A 43 -25.81 -10.67 -2.36
N GLN A 44 -26.39 -9.77 -3.16
CA GLN A 44 -25.64 -8.78 -3.95
C GLN A 44 -24.80 -7.88 -3.05
N LEU A 45 -25.39 -7.34 -1.98
CA LEU A 45 -24.69 -6.49 -1.02
C LEU A 45 -23.54 -7.25 -0.34
N ALA A 46 -23.78 -8.49 0.07
CA ALA A 46 -22.76 -9.35 0.66
C ALA A 46 -21.60 -9.63 -0.31
N ALA A 47 -21.90 -9.90 -1.59
CA ALA A 47 -20.88 -10.11 -2.62
C ALA A 47 -20.01 -8.85 -2.84
N VAL A 48 -20.62 -7.67 -2.86
CA VAL A 48 -19.89 -6.39 -2.96
C VAL A 48 -18.98 -6.17 -1.74
N GLN A 49 -19.49 -6.43 -0.53
CA GLN A 49 -18.70 -6.30 0.70
C GLN A 49 -17.52 -7.28 0.73
N HIS A 50 -17.73 -8.52 0.30
CA HIS A 50 -16.65 -9.52 0.18
C HIS A 50 -15.59 -9.11 -0.85
N SER A 51 -16.01 -8.66 -2.03
CA SER A 51 -15.10 -8.16 -3.07
C SER A 51 -14.29 -6.95 -2.57
N ALA A 52 -14.94 -6.00 -1.89
CA ALA A 52 -14.26 -4.86 -1.29
C ALA A 52 -13.21 -5.29 -0.25
N THR A 53 -13.54 -6.27 0.60
CA THR A 53 -12.62 -6.83 1.61
C THR A 53 -11.40 -7.49 0.95
N ILE A 54 -11.60 -8.26 -0.12
CA ILE A 54 -10.52 -8.92 -0.88
C ILE A 54 -9.61 -7.87 -1.52
N ASN A 55 -10.17 -6.82 -2.11
CA ASN A 55 -9.41 -5.74 -2.73
C ASN A 55 -8.58 -4.98 -1.71
N GLN A 56 -9.16 -4.66 -0.56
CA GLN A 56 -8.44 -4.01 0.53
C GLN A 56 -7.28 -4.87 1.03
N ALA A 57 -7.55 -6.15 1.31
CA ALA A 57 -6.53 -7.11 1.74
C ALA A 57 -5.38 -7.22 0.73
N TRP A 58 -5.69 -7.25 -0.58
CA TRP A 58 -4.68 -7.27 -1.64
C TRP A 58 -3.83 -6.01 -1.67
N GLN A 59 -4.45 -4.82 -1.58
CA GLN A 59 -3.72 -3.55 -1.53
C GLN A 59 -2.79 -3.49 -0.32
N THR A 60 -3.26 -3.92 0.86
CA THR A 60 -2.47 -3.93 2.09
C THR A 60 -1.27 -4.87 2.00
N LEU A 61 -1.43 -6.08 1.46
CA LEU A 61 -0.35 -7.07 1.39
C LEU A 61 0.62 -6.88 0.21
N ARG A 62 0.16 -6.21 -0.86
CA ARG A 62 0.97 -5.92 -2.05
C ARG A 62 2.08 -4.90 -1.77
N HIS A 63 1.79 -3.86 -1.01
CA HIS A 63 2.77 -2.81 -0.72
C HIS A 63 3.62 -3.17 0.51
N PRO A 64 4.97 -3.12 0.43
CA PRO A 64 5.83 -3.52 1.54
C PRO A 64 5.62 -2.71 2.83
N LEU A 65 5.29 -1.42 2.71
CA LEU A 65 5.04 -0.54 3.86
C LEU A 65 3.73 -0.90 4.56
N THR A 66 2.61 -0.90 3.84
CA THR A 66 1.31 -1.25 4.41
C THR A 66 1.25 -2.68 4.93
N ARG A 67 2.04 -3.60 4.33
CA ARG A 67 2.19 -4.96 4.84
C ARG A 67 2.92 -5.00 6.17
N ALA A 68 3.97 -4.19 6.34
CA ALA A 68 4.67 -4.06 7.62
C ALA A 68 3.74 -3.47 8.68
N GLU A 69 3.03 -2.39 8.35
CA GLU A 69 2.05 -1.74 9.22
C GLU A 69 0.96 -2.72 9.67
N TYR A 70 0.43 -3.52 8.73
CA TYR A 70 -0.58 -4.53 9.03
C TYR A 70 -0.04 -5.68 9.90
N LEU A 71 1.17 -6.17 9.63
CA LEU A 71 1.80 -7.16 10.51
C LEU A 71 2.00 -6.62 11.92
N LEU A 72 2.42 -5.36 12.05
CA LEU A 72 2.60 -4.71 13.34
C LEU A 72 1.27 -4.52 14.07
N SER A 73 0.20 -4.16 13.37
CA SER A 73 -1.12 -4.04 13.99
C SER A 73 -1.68 -5.38 14.48
N LEU A 74 -1.39 -6.49 13.78
CA LEU A 74 -1.70 -7.84 14.27
C LEU A 74 -0.97 -8.19 15.57
N HIS A 75 0.20 -7.59 15.80
CA HIS A 75 0.96 -7.72 17.05
C HIS A 75 0.61 -6.64 18.10
N GLY A 76 -0.41 -5.80 17.84
CA GLY A 76 -0.86 -4.76 18.77
C GLY A 76 -0.10 -3.43 18.69
N PHE A 77 0.76 -3.25 17.68
CA PHE A 77 1.45 -1.99 17.43
C PHE A 77 0.70 -1.17 16.38
N ASP A 78 0.10 -0.06 16.80
CA ASP A 78 -0.58 0.87 15.90
C ASP A 78 0.33 2.04 15.50
N LEU A 79 1.00 1.88 14.36
CA LEU A 79 1.86 2.90 13.76
C LEU A 79 1.08 4.12 13.23
N ALA A 80 -0.24 4.01 13.01
CA ALA A 80 -1.05 5.13 12.54
C ALA A 80 -1.37 6.12 13.66
N SER A 81 -1.14 5.75 14.92
CA SER A 81 -1.24 6.67 16.04
C SER A 81 -0.10 7.70 16.00
N GLU A 82 -0.43 9.00 16.13
CA GLU A 82 0.54 10.10 16.18
C GLU A 82 1.61 9.96 17.30
N GLN A 83 1.44 8.98 18.19
CA GLN A 83 2.31 8.67 19.32
C GLN A 83 3.67 8.11 18.89
N HIS A 84 3.79 7.55 17.68
CA HIS A 84 5.03 6.98 17.15
C HIS A 84 5.79 7.95 16.23
N THR A 85 6.10 9.15 16.73
CA THR A 85 7.05 10.05 16.04
C THR A 85 8.47 9.48 16.13
N VAL A 86 9.21 9.47 15.02
CA VAL A 86 10.63 9.08 15.01
C VAL A 86 11.42 10.03 15.91
N ARG A 87 11.99 9.50 17.01
CA ARG A 87 12.76 10.28 18.00
C ARG A 87 14.28 10.31 17.71
N ASP A 88 14.72 9.65 16.65
CA ASP A 88 16.12 9.61 16.24
C ASP A 88 16.50 10.93 15.54
N THR A 89 17.23 11.79 16.27
CA THR A 89 17.66 13.10 15.77
C THR A 89 18.67 13.02 14.64
N ALA A 90 19.49 11.96 14.58
CA ALA A 90 20.45 11.76 13.50
C ALA A 90 19.72 11.40 12.21
N PHE A 91 18.76 10.48 12.27
CA PHE A 91 17.90 10.13 11.14
C PHE A 91 17.09 11.33 10.62
N LEU A 92 16.54 12.14 11.53
CA LEU A 92 15.84 13.37 11.17
C LEU A 92 16.79 14.32 10.43
N MET A 93 17.96 14.63 10.99
CA MET A 93 18.91 15.55 10.36
C MET A 93 19.33 15.08 8.95
N GLU A 94 19.56 13.78 8.77
CA GLU A 94 19.85 13.19 7.45
C GLU A 94 18.69 13.37 6.47
N SER A 95 17.45 13.09 6.91
CA SER A 95 16.24 13.29 6.11
C SER A 95 16.08 14.74 5.63
N TRP A 96 16.33 15.71 6.53
CA TRP A 96 16.29 17.14 6.22
C TRP A 96 17.40 17.55 5.23
N ASN A 97 18.62 17.04 5.40
CA ASN A 97 19.74 17.32 4.51
C ASN A 97 19.51 16.75 3.10
N CYS A 98 18.98 15.53 3.00
CA CYS A 98 18.61 14.91 1.73
C CYS A 98 17.55 15.75 1.01
N ALA A 99 16.49 16.17 1.70
CA ALA A 99 15.44 17.04 1.14
C ALA A 99 16.01 18.38 0.62
N LYS A 100 16.90 19.02 1.38
CA LYS A 100 17.60 20.25 0.94
C LYS A 100 18.43 20.01 -0.33
N SER A 101 19.17 18.91 -0.39
CA SER A 101 19.97 18.56 -1.57
C SER A 101 19.11 18.33 -2.81
N TRP A 102 18.00 17.61 -2.65
CA TRP A 102 17.02 17.37 -3.72
C TRP A 102 16.44 18.68 -4.25
N MET A 103 15.99 19.58 -3.37
CA MET A 103 15.48 20.90 -3.77
C MET A 103 16.53 21.74 -4.52
N ARG A 104 17.79 21.75 -4.06
CA ARG A 104 18.89 22.45 -4.75
C ARG A 104 19.17 21.88 -6.14
N SER A 105 19.03 20.57 -6.30
CA SER A 105 19.22 19.88 -7.58
C SER A 105 18.05 20.09 -8.54
N ALA A 106 16.81 20.13 -8.03
CA ALA A 106 15.63 20.50 -8.81
C ALA A 106 15.74 21.95 -9.34
N ARG A 107 16.13 22.91 -8.50
CA ARG A 107 16.28 24.33 -8.87
C ARG A 107 17.37 24.59 -9.92
N ARG A 108 18.45 23.79 -9.91
CA ARG A 108 19.54 23.87 -10.90
C ARG A 108 19.12 23.40 -12.31
N LYS A 109 18.16 22.48 -12.41
CA LYS A 109 17.62 22.02 -13.70
C LYS A 109 16.71 23.08 -14.35
N THR A 110 15.92 23.79 -13.54
CA THR A 110 15.04 24.88 -14.04
C THR A 110 15.82 26.11 -14.51
N THR A 111 16.91 26.47 -13.82
CA THR A 111 17.75 27.64 -14.20
C THR A 111 18.64 27.39 -15.41
N ARG A 112 19.10 26.15 -15.65
CA ARG A 112 19.84 25.81 -16.89
C ARG A 112 18.96 25.75 -18.13
N GLY A 113 17.68 25.35 -18.01
CA GLY A 113 16.73 25.31 -19.13
C GLY A 113 16.41 26.70 -19.71
N TRP A 114 16.39 27.74 -18.88
CA TRP A 114 16.14 29.12 -19.34
C TRP A 114 17.39 29.79 -19.92
N LYS A 115 18.60 29.46 -19.44
CA LYS A 115 19.85 30.03 -19.98
C LYS A 115 20.14 29.61 -21.43
N VAL A 116 19.58 28.49 -21.90
CA VAL A 116 19.74 28.00 -23.29
C VAL A 116 18.74 28.68 -24.25
N LEU A 117 17.60 29.17 -23.75
CA LEU A 117 16.56 29.81 -24.57
C LEU A 117 16.70 31.34 -24.67
N SER A 118 17.63 31.96 -23.92
CA SER A 118 17.84 33.42 -23.92
C SER A 118 19.06 33.89 -24.73
N ASN A 119 19.82 32.97 -25.34
CA ASN A 119 21.03 33.27 -26.11
C ASN A 119 20.93 32.84 -27.58
N GLY A 120 19.71 32.77 -28.13
CA GLY A 120 19.45 32.49 -29.55
C GLY A 120 18.76 33.66 -30.23
#